data_AF-A0ABD5DW14-F1
#
_entry.id   AF-A0ABD5DW14-F1
#
_cell.length_a   1.000
_cell.length_b   1.000
_cell.length_c   1.000
_cell.angle_alpha   90.00
_cell.angle_beta   90.00
_cell.angle_gamma   90.00
#
_symmetry.space_group_name_H-M   'P 1'
#
loop_
_entity.id
_entity.type
_entity.pdbx_description
1 polymer ?
#
loop_
_entity_poly.entity_id
_entity_poly.type
_entity_poly.pdbx_seq_one_letter_code
_entity_poly.pdbx_strand_id
1 'polypeptide(L)'
;LDLWQQKSGSPQMTAEARAVLRRDLNDVERNAQPAVAESYSRDANSEIQQQFPRLPNPDLVMYVFPHMTVGNVPVPGYSTVFP
;
A
#
# COMPACT_ATOMS: atom_id res chain seq x y z
N LEU A 1 -29.82 -7.94 -8.47
CA LEU A 1 -28.50 -8.53 -8.13
C LEU A 1 -28.25 -9.87 -8.83
N ASP A 2 -29.25 -10.51 -9.45
CA ASP A 2 -29.12 -11.85 -10.06
C ASP A 2 -28.33 -11.94 -11.37
N LEU A 3 -28.27 -10.86 -12.15
CA LEU A 3 -27.66 -10.87 -13.49
C LEU A 3 -26.13 -11.05 -13.49
N TRP A 4 -25.46 -10.81 -12.36
CA TRP A 4 -24.01 -11.00 -12.23
C TRP A 4 -23.61 -12.42 -11.81
N GLN A 5 -24.51 -13.17 -11.17
CA GLN A 5 -24.22 -14.56 -10.73
C GLN A 5 -24.39 -15.57 -11.86
N GLN A 6 -25.18 -15.24 -12.88
CA GLN A 6 -25.50 -16.16 -13.98
C GLN A 6 -24.36 -16.38 -14.99
N LYS A 7 -23.33 -15.52 -14.97
CA LYS A 7 -22.13 -15.64 -15.82
C LYS A 7 -20.92 -16.30 -15.14
N SER A 8 -20.97 -16.53 -13.82
CA SER A 8 -19.93 -17.30 -13.15
C SER A 8 -20.23 -18.79 -13.34
N GLY A 9 -19.40 -19.48 -14.11
CA GLY A 9 -19.41 -20.94 -14.15
C GLY A 9 -19.32 -21.53 -12.74
N SER A 10 -19.79 -22.77 -12.55
CA SER A 10 -19.88 -23.36 -11.22
C SER A 10 -18.52 -23.27 -10.48
N PRO A 11 -18.53 -22.99 -9.16
CA PRO A 11 -17.31 -22.83 -8.39
C PRO A 11 -16.40 -24.09 -8.45
N GLN A 12 -16.99 -25.26 -8.67
CA GLN A 12 -16.27 -26.51 -8.90
C GLN A 12 -15.57 -26.53 -10.28
N MET A 13 -16.28 -26.20 -11.37
CA MET A 13 -15.65 -26.14 -12.70
C MET A 13 -14.54 -25.09 -12.77
N THR A 14 -14.70 -23.95 -12.09
CA THR A 14 -13.65 -22.92 -12.03
C THR A 14 -12.46 -23.35 -11.15
N ALA A 15 -12.69 -24.10 -10.08
CA ALA A 15 -11.62 -24.69 -9.27
C ALA A 15 -10.84 -25.76 -10.06
N GLU A 16 -11.53 -26.63 -10.78
CA GLU A 16 -10.93 -27.65 -11.66
C GLU A 16 -10.13 -27.02 -12.80
N ALA A 17 -10.70 -26.02 -13.50
CA ALA A 17 -10.00 -25.30 -14.55
C ALA A 17 -8.73 -24.59 -14.02
N ARG A 18 -8.78 -24.04 -12.80
CA ARG A 18 -7.60 -23.46 -12.14
C ARG A 18 -6.58 -24.52 -11.72
N ALA A 19 -7.01 -25.72 -11.36
CA ALA A 19 -6.12 -26.82 -11.02
C ALA A 19 -5.31 -27.29 -12.25
N VAL A 20 -5.94 -27.36 -13.43
CA VAL A 20 -5.25 -27.70 -14.69
C VAL A 20 -4.18 -26.68 -15.08
N LEU A 21 -4.37 -25.41 -14.74
CA LEU A 21 -3.43 -24.32 -15.05
C LEU A 21 -2.33 -24.14 -14.00
N ARG A 22 -2.40 -24.83 -12.86
CA ARG A 22 -1.35 -24.79 -11.85
C ARG A 22 -0.20 -25.69 -12.28
N ARG A 23 0.94 -25.07 -12.57
CA ARG A 23 2.22 -25.76 -12.64
C ARG A 23 2.74 -25.97 -11.22
N ASP A 24 3.03 -27.21 -10.85
CA ASP A 24 3.74 -27.50 -9.60
C ASP A 24 5.16 -26.94 -9.63
N LEU A 25 5.59 -26.40 -8.50
CA LEU A 25 6.98 -25.99 -8.29
C LEU A 25 7.87 -27.22 -8.29
N ASN A 26 8.96 -27.19 -9.05
CA ASN A 26 10.00 -28.23 -8.99
C ASN A 26 10.84 -28.09 -7.71
N ASP A 27 11.69 -29.06 -7.41
CA ASP A 27 12.47 -29.07 -6.15
C ASP A 27 13.40 -27.85 -6.01
N VAL A 28 13.93 -27.35 -7.13
CA VAL A 28 14.78 -26.14 -7.15
C VAL A 28 13.96 -24.90 -6.77
N GLU A 29 12.78 -24.75 -7.35
CA GLU A 29 11.85 -23.65 -7.09
C GLU A 29 11.32 -23.72 -5.66
N ARG A 30 10.98 -24.91 -5.16
CA ARG A 30 10.53 -25.13 -3.77
C ARG A 30 11.61 -24.75 -2.77
N ASN A 31 12.87 -25.07 -3.05
CA ASN A 31 14.00 -24.68 -2.21
C ASN A 31 14.32 -23.18 -2.30
N ALA A 32 14.07 -22.55 -3.45
CA ALA A 32 14.29 -21.11 -3.65
C ALA A 32 13.12 -20.23 -3.16
N GLN A 33 11.90 -20.78 -3.06
CA GLN A 33 10.69 -20.06 -2.66
C GLN A 33 10.84 -19.28 -1.33
N PRO A 34 11.45 -19.84 -0.26
CA PRO A 34 11.67 -19.12 0.98
C PRO A 34 12.60 -17.93 0.78
N ALA A 35 13.70 -18.11 0.04
CA ALA A 35 14.66 -17.06 -0.24
C ALA A 35 14.05 -15.93 -1.09
N VAL A 36 13.21 -16.24 -2.07
CA VAL A 36 12.51 -15.25 -2.91
C VAL A 36 11.47 -14.48 -2.09
N ALA A 37 10.68 -15.17 -1.25
CA ALA A 37 9.71 -14.53 -0.37
C ALA A 37 10.37 -13.61 0.67
N GLU A 38 11.49 -14.06 1.27
CA GLU A 38 12.28 -13.23 2.18
C GLU A 38 12.88 -12.03 1.46
N SER A 39 13.39 -12.20 0.23
CA SER A 39 13.94 -11.11 -0.58
C SER A 39 12.88 -10.04 -0.88
N TYR A 40 11.68 -10.44 -1.34
CA TYR A 40 10.58 -9.52 -1.62
C TYR A 40 10.20 -8.67 -0.39
N SER A 41 10.17 -9.27 0.81
CA SER A 41 9.86 -8.54 2.04
C SER A 41 10.98 -7.57 2.48
N ARG A 42 12.24 -7.90 2.18
CA ARG A 42 13.39 -7.00 2.41
C ARG A 42 13.45 -5.86 1.39
N ASP A 43 13.09 -6.14 0.14
CA ASP A 43 13.00 -5.14 -0.92
C ASP A 43 11.84 -4.18 -0.69
N ALA A 44 10.68 -4.65 -0.21
CA ALA A 44 9.56 -3.78 0.17
C ALA A 44 9.93 -2.79 1.30
N ASN A 45 10.76 -3.21 2.27
CA ASN A 45 11.31 -2.27 3.27
C ASN A 45 12.26 -1.24 2.64
N SER A 46 12.99 -1.64 1.59
CA SER A 46 13.85 -0.74 0.81
C SER A 46 13.02 0.20 -0.07
N GLU A 47 11.87 -0.24 -0.54
CA GLU A 47 10.92 0.54 -1.36
C GLU A 47 10.40 1.76 -0.59
N ILE A 48 10.11 1.62 0.71
CA ILE A 48 9.71 2.75 1.57
C ILE A 48 10.82 3.81 1.61
N GLN A 49 12.09 3.41 1.72
CA GLN A 49 13.22 4.36 1.76
C GLN A 49 13.46 5.04 0.39
N GLN A 50 13.19 4.33 -0.71
CA GLN A 50 13.33 4.86 -2.07
C GLN A 50 12.16 5.79 -2.46
N GLN A 51 10.93 5.47 -2.04
CA GLN A 51 9.73 6.28 -2.32
C GLN A 51 9.61 7.47 -1.36
N PHE A 52 10.08 7.34 -0.12
CA PHE A 52 10.03 8.37 0.92
C PHE A 52 11.43 8.68 1.45
N PRO A 53 12.30 9.33 0.65
CA PRO A 53 13.62 9.70 1.11
C PRO A 53 13.51 10.62 2.33
N ARG A 54 14.14 10.22 3.43
CA ARG A 54 14.21 11.04 4.64
C ARG A 54 15.15 12.21 4.39
N LEU A 55 14.64 13.43 4.49
CA LEU A 55 15.47 14.63 4.49
C LEU A 55 16.31 14.69 5.78
N PRO A 56 17.54 15.24 5.73
CA PRO A 56 18.30 15.52 6.94
C PRO A 56 17.45 16.44 7.84
N ASN A 57 17.26 16.02 9.10
CA ASN A 57 16.30 16.54 10.09
C ASN A 57 15.76 17.94 9.76
N PRO A 58 14.70 18.05 8.92
CA PRO A 58 14.27 19.34 8.43
C PRO A 58 13.33 19.99 9.46
N ASP A 59 13.54 21.26 9.73
CA ASP A 59 12.57 22.09 10.44
C ASP A 59 11.24 22.04 9.68
N LEU A 60 10.18 21.51 10.30
CA LEU A 60 8.86 21.49 9.68
C LEU A 60 8.18 22.83 9.93
N VAL A 61 7.73 23.50 8.87
CA VAL A 61 6.95 24.74 8.99
C VAL A 61 5.48 24.44 8.77
N MET A 62 4.65 24.64 9.79
CA MET A 62 3.20 24.64 9.63
C MET A 62 2.70 26.05 9.39
N TYR A 63 1.86 26.21 8.38
CA TYR A 63 1.15 27.45 8.09
C TYR A 63 -0.33 27.32 8.46
N VAL A 64 -0.80 28.24 9.29
CA VAL A 64 -2.23 28.39 9.61
C VAL A 64 -2.80 29.48 8.71
N PHE A 65 -3.73 29.11 7.85
CA PHE A 65 -4.45 30.07 7.01
C PHE A 65 -5.36 30.96 7.87
N PRO A 66 -5.52 32.25 7.51
CA PRO A 66 -6.51 33.11 8.15
C PRO A 66 -7.90 32.47 8.12
N HIS A 67 -8.59 32.45 9.25
CA HIS A 67 -9.92 31.85 9.38
C HIS A 67 -10.75 32.53 10.47
N MET A 68 -12.05 32.22 10.51
CA MET A 68 -12.96 32.70 11.55
C MET A 68 -13.18 31.60 12.58
N THR A 69 -13.18 31.96 13.87
CA THR A 69 -13.54 31.03 14.94
C THR A 69 -15.04 31.02 15.22
N VAL A 70 -15.47 30.06 16.03
CA VAL A 70 -16.79 30.09 16.67
C VAL A 70 -16.89 31.35 17.53
N GLY A 71 -17.82 32.25 17.19
CA GLY A 71 -17.92 33.59 17.77
C GLY A 71 -17.52 34.73 16.83
N ASN A 72 -17.20 34.42 15.56
CA ASN A 72 -16.88 35.40 14.51
C ASN A 72 -15.67 36.30 14.85
N VAL A 73 -14.69 35.72 15.55
CA VAL A 73 -13.42 36.39 15.87
C VAL A 73 -12.40 36.01 14.79
N PRO A 74 -11.74 36.99 14.14
CA PRO A 74 -10.77 36.70 13.09
C PRO A 74 -9.46 36.19 13.70
N VAL A 75 -8.91 35.13 13.09
CA VAL A 75 -7.57 34.62 13.39
C VAL A 75 -6.65 35.00 12.22
N PRO A 76 -5.56 35.75 12.47
CA PRO A 76 -4.59 36.05 11.42
C PRO A 76 -3.83 34.80 11.02
N GLY A 77 -3.28 34.79 9.80
CA GLY A 77 -2.41 33.72 9.38
C GLY A 77 -1.06 33.80 10.09
N TYR A 78 -0.48 32.66 10.44
CA TYR A 78 0.86 32.59 11.04
C TYR A 78 1.57 31.28 10.67
N SER A 79 2.90 31.29 10.79
CA SER A 79 3.75 30.11 10.59
C SER A 79 4.41 29.73 11.92
N THR A 80 4.59 28.44 12.17
CA THR A 80 5.36 27.94 13.31
C THR A 80 6.30 26.84 12.86
N VAL A 81 7.44 26.71 13.55
CA VAL A 81 8.49 25.72 13.25
C VAL A 81 8.44 24.59 14.29
N PHE A 82 8.58 23.33 13.83
CA PHE A 82 8.81 22.16 14.68
C PHE A 82 10.26 21.69 14.51
N PRO A 83 11.11 21.86 15.55
CA PRO A 83 12.51 21.40 15.53
C PRO A 83 12.66 19.89 15.78
#